data_AF-A0A1L7GPX7-F1
#
_entry.id   AF-A0A1L7GPX7-F1
#
_cell.length_a   1.000
_cell.length_b   1.000
_cell.length_c   1.000
_cell.angle_alpha   90.00
_cell.angle_beta   90.00
_cell.angle_gamma   90.00
#
_symmetry.space_group_name_H-M   'P 1'
#
loop_
_entity.id
_entity.type
_entity.pdbx_description
1 polymer ?
#
loop_
_entity_poly.entity_id
_entity_poly.type
_entity_poly.pdbx_seq_one_letter_code
_entity_poly.pdbx_strand_id
1 'polypeptide(L)'
;MGGCSPSGRGERLPQWLEAGPPGRSSQSPHTLAAGIDRDRDAVIAGLTLPWSSGVVEGHVNRIKMLKRQMFGRAGFTLLRKRVLLAP
;
A
#
# COMPACT_ATOMS: atom_id res chain seq x y z
N MET A 1 18.81 -26.80 -12.05
CA MET A 1 19.10 -25.49 -11.44
C MET A 1 18.80 -24.42 -12.48
N GLY A 2 17.63 -23.79 -12.42
CA GLY A 2 17.24 -22.72 -13.34
C GLY A 2 16.69 -21.58 -12.51
N GLY A 3 17.53 -20.59 -12.21
CA GLY A 3 17.12 -19.40 -11.47
C GLY A 3 16.23 -18.54 -12.34
N CYS A 4 14.94 -18.47 -12.01
CA CYS A 4 14.11 -17.35 -12.41
C CYS A 4 14.69 -16.09 -11.74
N SER A 5 15.44 -15.28 -12.48
CA SER A 5 15.77 -13.92 -12.03
C SER A 5 14.45 -13.15 -11.85
N PRO A 6 14.12 -12.66 -10.64
CA PRO A 6 13.03 -11.71 -10.52
C PRO A 6 13.52 -10.44 -11.20
N SER A 7 12.88 -10.03 -12.30
CA SER A 7 13.13 -8.72 -12.91
C SER A 7 12.64 -7.64 -11.94
N GLY A 8 13.45 -7.36 -10.91
CA GLY A 8 13.07 -6.62 -9.72
C GLY A 8 12.95 -5.14 -10.01
N ARG A 9 11.72 -4.65 -10.15
CA ARG A 9 11.45 -3.21 -10.21
C ARG A 9 11.92 -2.48 -8.94
N GLY A 10 12.09 -3.19 -7.82
CA GLY A 10 12.61 -2.68 -6.56
C GLY A 10 14.04 -2.14 -6.66
N GLU A 11 14.91 -2.72 -7.49
CA GLU A 11 16.30 -2.27 -7.66
C GLU A 11 16.40 -0.88 -8.31
N ARG A 12 15.39 -0.49 -9.09
CA ARG A 12 15.32 0.80 -9.78
C ARG A 12 14.70 1.90 -8.92
N LEU A 13 14.21 1.58 -7.72
CA LEU A 13 13.57 2.53 -6.81
C LEU A 13 14.50 3.68 -6.40
N PRO A 14 15.79 3.47 -6.04
CA PRO A 14 16.68 4.57 -5.69
C PRO A 14 16.92 5.51 -6.88
N GLN A 15 17.15 4.94 -8.07
CA GLN A 15 17.32 5.72 -9.29
C GLN A 15 16.08 6.56 -9.62
N TRP A 16 14.88 6.02 -9.39
CA TRP A 16 13.63 6.74 -9.62
C TRP A 16 13.42 7.89 -8.62
N LEU A 17 13.78 7.70 -7.34
CA LEU A 17 13.71 8.75 -6.32
C LEU A 17 14.64 9.92 -6.65
N GLU A 18 15.84 9.64 -7.17
CA GLU A 18 16.85 10.64 -7.54
C GLU A 18 16.56 11.32 -8.89
N ALA A 19 16.11 10.56 -9.89
CA ALA A 19 15.96 11.08 -11.26
C ALA A 19 14.80 12.07 -11.42
N GLY A 20 13.72 11.91 -10.66
CA GLY A 20 12.48 12.67 -10.83
C GLY A 20 11.84 12.47 -12.23
N PRO A 21 10.53 12.76 -12.40
CA PRO A 21 9.92 12.68 -13.74
C PRO A 21 10.43 13.81 -14.65
N PRO A 22 10.76 13.53 -15.93
CA PRO A 22 11.17 14.58 -16.87
C PRO A 22 10.02 15.57 -17.09
N GLY A 23 10.30 16.86 -16.91
CA GLY A 23 9.36 17.97 -17.17
C GLY A 23 8.42 18.35 -16.01
N ARG A 24 8.58 17.77 -14.81
CA ARG A 24 7.85 18.19 -13.60
C ARG A 24 8.85 18.62 -12.53
N SER A 25 8.66 19.80 -11.92
CA SER A 25 9.36 20.17 -10.70
C SER A 25 9.15 19.05 -9.67
N SER A 26 10.23 18.36 -9.33
CA SER A 26 10.27 17.14 -8.52
C SER A 26 10.01 17.46 -7.05
N GLN A 27 8.83 17.97 -6.73
CA GLN A 27 8.35 18.00 -5.35
C GLN A 27 7.59 16.71 -5.09
N SER A 28 8.31 15.59 -5.04
CA SER A 28 7.84 14.51 -4.18
C SER A 28 7.66 15.15 -2.80
N PRO A 29 6.48 15.05 -2.16
CA PRO A 29 6.31 15.65 -0.85
C PRO A 29 7.40 15.07 0.05
N HIS A 30 8.21 15.92 0.68
CA HIS A 30 9.38 15.49 1.47
C HIS A 30 9.02 14.39 2.49
N THR A 31 7.77 14.39 2.96
CA THR A 31 7.18 13.37 3.84
C THR A 31 7.02 11.99 3.19
N LEU A 32 6.70 11.91 1.90
CA LEU A 32 6.64 10.66 1.14
C LEU A 32 8.04 10.10 0.93
N ALA A 33 9.00 10.92 0.51
CA ALA A 33 10.39 10.48 0.33
C ALA A 33 10.98 9.96 1.64
N ALA A 34 10.79 10.68 2.75
CA ALA A 34 11.21 10.24 4.08
C ALA A 34 10.45 8.99 4.57
N GLY A 35 9.22 8.76 4.11
CA GLY A 35 8.48 7.53 4.39
C GLY A 35 9.06 6.34 3.64
N ILE A 36 9.29 6.50 2.34
CA ILE A 36 9.89 5.45 1.49
C ILE A 36 11.30 5.09 1.99
N ASP A 37 12.08 6.07 2.43
CA ASP A 37 13.43 5.82 2.94
C ASP A 37 13.41 5.06 4.28
N ARG A 38 12.51 5.43 5.20
CA ARG A 38 12.31 4.70 6.47
C ARG A 38 11.89 3.24 6.25
N ASP A 39 11.04 2.98 5.26
CA ASP A 39 10.48 1.65 4.98
C ASP A 39 11.13 0.98 3.76
N ARG A 40 12.35 1.39 3.38
CA ARG A 40 13.04 1.02 2.13
C ARG A 40 13.02 -0.48 1.84
N ASP A 41 13.40 -1.31 2.79
CA ASP A 41 13.46 -2.77 2.60
C ASP A 41 12.08 -3.36 2.32
N ALA A 42 11.05 -2.89 3.03
CA ALA A 42 9.67 -3.32 2.81
C ALA A 42 9.15 -2.88 1.43
N VAL A 43 9.50 -1.66 0.98
CA VAL A 43 9.11 -1.16 -0.35
C VAL A 43 9.83 -1.96 -1.45
N ILE A 44 11.12 -2.23 -1.32
CA ILE A 44 11.87 -3.06 -2.27
C ILE A 44 11.30 -4.47 -2.33
N ALA A 45 11.01 -5.08 -1.17
CA ALA A 45 10.38 -6.39 -1.08
C ALA A 45 9.00 -6.39 -1.74
N GLY A 46 8.17 -5.38 -1.49
CA GLY A 46 6.84 -5.24 -2.11
C GLY A 46 6.87 -5.04 -3.64
N LEU A 47 7.96 -4.47 -4.18
CA LEU A 47 8.17 -4.30 -5.62
C LEU A 47 8.80 -5.53 -6.30
N THR A 48 9.34 -6.47 -5.53
CA THR A 48 10.16 -7.59 -6.03
C THR A 48 9.50 -8.95 -5.81
N LEU A 49 8.82 -9.13 -4.67
CA LEU A 49 8.14 -10.37 -4.32
C LEU A 49 6.76 -10.46 -5.00
N PRO A 50 6.27 -11.68 -5.28
CA PRO A 50 4.93 -11.89 -5.85
C PRO A 50 3.80 -11.70 -4.83
N TRP A 51 4.12 -11.50 -3.55
CA TRP A 51 3.15 -11.38 -2.46
C TRP A 51 2.61 -9.95 -2.36
N SER A 52 1.30 -9.80 -2.16
CA SER A 52 0.68 -8.50 -1.89
C SER A 52 -0.33 -8.57 -0.75
N SER A 53 -0.46 -7.47 -0.01
CA SER A 53 -1.48 -7.25 1.01
C SER A 53 -2.83 -6.82 0.44
N GLY A 54 -2.99 -6.73 -0.89
CA GLY A 54 -4.12 -6.04 -1.54
C GLY A 54 -5.50 -6.59 -1.15
N VAL A 55 -5.65 -7.92 -1.04
CA VAL A 55 -6.91 -8.55 -0.60
C VAL A 55 -7.23 -8.18 0.86
N VAL A 56 -6.23 -8.21 1.73
CA VAL A 56 -6.38 -7.88 3.15
C VAL A 56 -6.72 -6.40 3.32
N GLU A 57 -6.03 -5.52 2.59
CA GLU A 57 -6.31 -4.08 2.57
C GLU A 57 -7.70 -3.79 2.02
N GLY A 58 -8.16 -4.53 1.02
CA GLY A 58 -9.52 -4.46 0.50
C GLY A 58 -10.57 -4.75 1.59
N HIS A 59 -10.38 -5.82 2.36
CA HIS A 59 -11.25 -6.13 3.50
C HIS A 59 -11.23 -5.02 4.56
N VAL A 60 -10.04 -4.52 4.92
CA VAL A 60 -9.91 -3.40 5.87
C VAL A 60 -10.61 -2.15 5.35
N ASN A 61 -10.50 -1.85 4.06
CA ASN A 61 -11.15 -0.70 3.44
C ASN A 61 -12.68 -0.84 3.44
N ARG A 62 -13.20 -2.04 3.14
CA ARG A 62 -14.65 -2.35 3.25
C ARG A 62 -15.16 -2.11 4.67
N ILE A 63 -14.45 -2.60 5.68
CA ILE A 63 -14.82 -2.39 7.09
C ILE A 63 -14.79 -0.91 7.47
N LYS A 64 -13.73 -0.18 7.07
CA LYS A 64 -13.63 1.28 7.27
C LYS A 64 -14.78 2.02 6.60
N MET A 65 -15.15 1.65 5.38
CA MET A 65 -16.28 2.21 4.65
C MET A 65 -17.60 2.00 5.40
N LEU A 66 -17.88 0.78 5.87
CA LEU A 66 -19.09 0.50 6.65
C LEU A 66 -19.16 1.32 7.93
N LYS A 67 -18.03 1.51 8.63
CA LYS A 67 -17.96 2.38 9.82
C LYS A 67 -18.18 3.86 9.48
N ARG A 68 -17.68 4.33 8.33
CA ARG A 68 -17.85 5.72 7.83
C ARG A 68 -19.29 6.01 7.42
N GLN A 69 -19.99 5.07 6.80
CA GLN A 69 -21.44 5.20 6.51
C GLN A 69 -22.29 5.45 7.77
N MET A 70 -21.77 5.07 8.93
CA MET A 70 -22.42 5.27 10.23
C MET A 70 -21.88 6.48 10.98
N PHE A 71 -21.07 7.32 10.32
CA PHE A 71 -20.41 8.49 10.91
C PHE A 71 -19.63 8.13 12.19
N GLY A 72 -19.01 6.95 12.22
CA GLY A 72 -18.25 6.47 13.38
C GLY A 72 -19.07 5.92 14.54
N ARG A 73 -20.41 5.95 14.48
CA ARG A 73 -21.32 5.49 15.56
C ARG A 73 -21.48 3.97 15.66
N ALA A 74 -20.73 3.21 14.86
CA ALA A 74 -20.75 1.76 14.88
C ALA A 74 -19.75 1.21 15.92
N GLY A 75 -20.27 0.77 17.07
CA GLY A 75 -19.53 -0.09 17.99
C GLY A 75 -19.28 -1.48 17.39
N PHE A 76 -18.41 -2.29 18.03
CA PHE A 76 -17.99 -3.59 17.49
C PHE A 76 -19.16 -4.53 17.15
N THR A 77 -20.13 -4.68 18.05
CA THR A 77 -21.30 -5.54 17.85
C THR A 77 -22.09 -5.19 16.59
N LEU A 78 -22.30 -3.88 16.36
CA LEU A 78 -23.06 -3.38 15.22
C LEU A 78 -22.26 -3.49 13.91
N LEU A 79 -20.96 -3.19 13.97
CA LEU A 79 -20.05 -3.34 12.83
C LEU A 79 -19.94 -4.82 12.41
N ARG A 80 -19.79 -5.75 13.37
CA ARG A 80 -19.77 -7.19 13.12
C ARG A 80 -21.04 -7.67 12.42
N LYS A 81 -22.22 -7.27 12.90
CA LYS A 81 -23.50 -7.59 12.25
C LYS A 81 -23.53 -7.08 10.80
N ARG A 82 -23.09 -5.85 10.54
CA ARG A 82 -23.04 -5.32 9.17
C ARG A 82 -22.03 -6.03 8.27
N VAL A 83 -20.89 -6.44 8.80
CA VAL A 83 -19.90 -7.19 8.00
C VAL A 83 -20.43 -8.58 7.63
N LEU A 84 -21.06 -9.28 8.57
CA LEU A 84 -21.58 -10.64 8.36
C LEU A 84 -22.87 -10.68 7.54
N LEU A 85 -23.69 -9.63 7.59
CA LEU A 85 -24.97 -9.53 6.88
C LEU A 85 -24.88 -8.72 5.59
N ALA A 86 -23.72 -8.13 5.28
CA ALA A 86 -23.53 -7.47 3.98
C ALA A 86 -23.32 -8.54 2.90
N PRO A 87 -23.99 -8.42 1.75
CA PRO A 87 -23.82 -9.36 0.63
C PRO A 87 -22.38 -9.39 0.09
#